data_AF-A0A2E0H8V8-F1
#
_entry.id   AF-A0A2E0H8V8-F1
#
_cell.length_a   1.000
_cell.length_b   1.000
_cell.length_c   1.000
_cell.angle_alpha   90.00
_cell.angle_beta   90.00
_cell.angle_gamma   90.00
#
_symmetry.space_group_name_H-M   'P 1'
#
loop_
_entity.id
_entity.type
_entity.pdbx_description
1 polymer ?
#
loop_
_entity_poly.entity_id
_entity_poly.type
_entity_poly.pdbx_seq_one_letter_code
_entity_poly.pdbx_strand_id
1 'polypeptide(L)'
;ADIFQPDLAICGGITEAMRIAAIASANQILLAPHLWGGALMFAAGLQVCAASPAAHIIEYSLGANPILFELAEQGPVLKDGMVEIPDRPGLGVTINDDFVNEYTV
;
A
#
# COMPACT_ATOMS: atom_id res chain seq x y z
N ALA A 1 -17.70 -7.36 -10.78
CA ALA A 1 -16.49 -7.90 -10.15
C ALA A 1 -16.77 -8.05 -8.67
N ASP A 2 -16.33 -9.14 -8.07
CA ASP A 2 -16.61 -9.46 -6.65
C ASP A 2 -15.56 -8.87 -5.70
N ILE A 3 -14.41 -8.47 -6.24
CA ILE A 3 -13.30 -7.85 -5.52
C ILE A 3 -12.82 -6.63 -6.32
N PHE A 4 -12.68 -5.49 -5.66
CA PHE A 4 -12.07 -4.30 -6.24
C PHE A 4 -10.58 -4.25 -5.88
N GLN A 5 -9.75 -3.99 -6.89
CA GLN A 5 -8.30 -3.98 -6.76
C GLN A 5 -7.71 -2.64 -7.21
N PRO A 6 -8.07 -1.51 -6.57
CA PRO A 6 -7.51 -0.23 -6.96
C PRO A 6 -6.01 -0.21 -6.67
N ASP A 7 -5.24 0.27 -7.64
CA ASP A 7 -3.85 0.67 -7.44
C ASP A 7 -3.83 2.17 -7.12
N LEU A 8 -3.30 2.55 -5.97
CA LEU A 8 -3.34 3.94 -5.52
C LEU A 8 -2.50 4.89 -6.38
N ALA A 9 -1.44 4.39 -7.02
CA ALA A 9 -0.63 5.19 -7.94
C ALA A 9 -1.31 5.39 -9.30
N ILE A 10 -2.37 4.62 -9.61
CA ILE A 10 -3.05 4.62 -10.91
C ILE A 10 -4.49 5.15 -10.81
N CYS A 11 -5.24 4.76 -9.79
CA CYS A 11 -6.67 5.02 -9.69
C CYS A 11 -7.03 6.46 -9.29
N GLY A 12 -6.03 7.32 -9.04
CA GLY A 12 -6.22 8.71 -8.61
C GLY A 12 -5.82 9.00 -7.16
N GLY A 13 -4.97 8.17 -6.55
CA GLY A 13 -4.43 8.41 -5.21
C GLY A 13 -5.32 7.88 -4.08
N ILE A 14 -4.90 8.18 -2.85
CA ILE A 14 -5.60 7.80 -1.61
C ILE A 14 -7.06 8.27 -1.63
N THR A 15 -7.32 9.49 -2.12
CA THR A 15 -8.67 10.07 -2.19
C THR A 15 -9.62 9.21 -3.02
N GLU A 16 -9.22 8.84 -4.24
CA GLU A 16 -10.07 8.00 -5.10
C GLU A 16 -10.15 6.56 -4.57
N ALA A 17 -9.05 6.02 -4.04
CA ALA A 17 -9.06 4.70 -3.43
C ALA A 17 -10.05 4.60 -2.26
N MET A 18 -10.15 5.64 -1.41
CA MET A 18 -11.14 5.71 -0.33
C MET A 18 -12.58 5.80 -0.84
N ARG A 19 -12.82 6.50 -1.96
CA ARG A 19 -14.15 6.54 -2.61
C ARG A 19 -14.52 5.16 -3.17
N ILE A 20 -13.59 4.50 -3.84
CA ILE A 20 -13.76 3.12 -4.34
C ILE A 20 -14.04 2.17 -3.18
N ALA A 21 -13.31 2.30 -2.07
CA ALA A 21 -13.49 1.50 -0.86
C ALA A 21 -14.88 1.70 -0.21
N ALA A 22 -15.37 2.94 -0.19
CA ALA A 22 -16.72 3.24 0.29
C ALA A 22 -17.80 2.60 -0.59
N ILE A 23 -17.64 2.64 -1.92
CA ILE A 23 -18.53 1.95 -2.87
C ILE A 23 -18.49 0.44 -2.65
N ALA A 24 -17.29 -0.13 -2.44
CA ALA A 24 -17.12 -1.55 -2.18
C ALA A 24 -17.89 -1.97 -0.91
N SER A 25 -17.68 -1.25 0.19
CA SER A 25 -18.37 -1.49 1.46
C SER A 25 -19.90 -1.40 1.34
N ALA A 26 -20.42 -0.38 0.65
CA ALA A 26 -21.86 -0.19 0.45
C ALA A 26 -22.51 -1.33 -0.33
N ASN A 27 -21.75 -2.02 -1.19
CA ASN A 27 -22.24 -3.10 -2.06
C ASN A 27 -21.79 -4.50 -1.60
N GLN A 28 -21.20 -4.63 -0.41
CA GLN A 28 -20.67 -5.89 0.11
C GLN A 28 -19.63 -6.54 -0.84
N ILE A 29 -18.87 -5.70 -1.54
CA ILE A 29 -17.75 -6.08 -2.39
C ILE A 29 -16.47 -5.98 -1.56
N LEU A 30 -15.57 -6.94 -1.72
CA LEU A 30 -14.29 -6.94 -1.02
C LEU A 30 -13.31 -5.98 -1.68
N LEU A 31 -12.40 -5.42 -0.89
CA LEU A 31 -11.30 -4.59 -1.34
C LEU A 31 -9.97 -5.33 -1.15
N ALA A 32 -9.22 -5.48 -2.24
CA ALA A 32 -7.89 -6.06 -2.24
C ALA A 32 -6.98 -5.22 -3.16
N PRO A 33 -6.43 -4.09 -2.67
CA PRO A 33 -5.65 -3.18 -3.50
C PRO A 33 -4.49 -3.88 -4.20
N HIS A 34 -4.24 -3.48 -5.45
CA HIS A 34 -3.03 -3.86 -6.17
C HIS A 34 -1.87 -3.01 -5.64
N LEU A 35 -0.85 -3.67 -5.10
CA LEU A 35 0.29 -3.07 -4.40
C LEU A 35 1.64 -3.52 -4.99
N TRP A 36 1.67 -3.89 -6.27
CA TRP A 36 2.90 -4.14 -7.00
C TRP A 36 3.62 -2.85 -7.40
N GLY A 37 4.35 -2.25 -6.46
CA GLY A 37 5.08 -0.99 -6.67
C GLY A 37 6.22 -0.77 -5.68
N GLY A 38 6.44 0.49 -5.32
CA GLY A 38 7.45 0.90 -4.35
C GLY A 38 6.92 1.07 -2.91
N ALA A 39 7.82 1.33 -1.97
CA ALA A 39 7.52 1.47 -0.55
C ALA A 39 6.42 2.51 -0.26
N LEU A 40 6.41 3.65 -0.98
CA LEU A 40 5.40 4.70 -0.81
C LEU A 40 3.99 4.26 -1.22
N MET A 41 3.87 3.58 -2.36
CA MET A 41 2.59 3.08 -2.86
C MET A 41 2.05 1.97 -1.95
N PHE A 42 2.94 1.07 -1.52
CA PHE A 42 2.61 0.00 -0.58
C PHE A 42 2.11 0.58 0.75
N ALA A 43 2.81 1.55 1.33
CA ALA A 43 2.41 2.22 2.56
C ALA A 43 1.06 2.95 2.42
N ALA A 44 0.81 3.63 1.29
CA ALA A 44 -0.49 4.25 1.02
C ALA A 44 -1.62 3.21 0.97
N GLY A 45 -1.36 2.05 0.36
CA GLY A 45 -2.29 0.92 0.32
C GLY A 45 -2.62 0.39 1.71
N LEU A 46 -1.61 0.20 2.56
CA LEU A 46 -1.78 -0.22 3.94
C LEU A 46 -2.70 0.74 4.72
N GLN A 47 -2.49 2.05 4.59
CA GLN A 47 -3.32 3.05 5.28
C GLN A 47 -4.78 3.01 4.80
N VAL A 48 -5.03 2.85 3.50
CA VAL A 48 -6.38 2.68 2.95
C VAL A 48 -7.03 1.38 3.46
N CYS A 49 -6.29 0.28 3.50
CA CYS A 49 -6.78 -0.99 4.04
C CYS A 49 -7.10 -0.88 5.54
N ALA A 50 -6.23 -0.24 6.33
CA ALA A 50 -6.45 -0.03 7.76
C ALA A 50 -7.71 0.82 8.05
N ALA A 51 -8.03 1.76 7.15
CA ALA A 51 -9.18 2.64 7.28
C ALA A 51 -10.48 2.12 6.65
N SER A 52 -10.44 1.00 5.89
CA SER A 52 -11.60 0.51 5.14
C SER A 52 -12.17 -0.78 5.75
N PRO A 53 -13.48 -0.82 6.08
CA PRO A 53 -14.14 -2.05 6.51
C PRO A 53 -14.32 -3.08 5.38
N ALA A 54 -14.10 -2.69 4.12
CA ALA A 54 -14.14 -3.60 2.98
C ALA A 54 -12.79 -4.30 2.73
N ALA A 55 -11.72 -3.87 3.41
CA ALA A 55 -10.39 -4.45 3.23
C ALA A 55 -10.39 -5.93 3.59
N HIS A 56 -9.86 -6.75 2.67
CA HIS A 56 -9.85 -8.20 2.81
C HIS A 56 -8.45 -8.80 2.85
N ILE A 57 -7.61 -8.41 1.90
CA ILE A 57 -6.23 -8.88 1.77
C ILE A 57 -5.40 -7.81 1.07
N ILE A 58 -4.10 -7.84 1.28
CA ILE A 58 -3.13 -6.98 0.59
C ILE A 58 -2.23 -7.82 -0.31
N GLU A 59 -1.83 -7.26 -1.43
CA GLU A 59 -0.76 -7.83 -2.24
C GLU A 59 0.59 -7.52 -1.60
N TYR A 60 1.45 -8.52 -1.48
CA TYR A 60 2.82 -8.37 -0.98
C TYR A 60 3.80 -9.07 -1.93
N SER A 61 4.70 -8.30 -2.54
CA SER A 61 5.68 -8.84 -3.48
C SER A 61 6.82 -9.54 -2.74
N LEU A 62 7.09 -10.79 -3.09
CA LEU A 62 8.27 -11.55 -2.63
C LEU A 62 9.45 -11.49 -3.63
N GLY A 63 9.29 -10.75 -4.73
CA GLY A 63 10.34 -10.60 -5.73
C GLY A 63 11.48 -9.71 -5.24
N ALA A 64 12.62 -9.74 -5.93
CA ALA A 64 13.70 -8.78 -5.72
C ALA A 64 13.24 -7.39 -6.18
N ASN A 65 12.66 -6.62 -5.26
CA ASN A 65 12.14 -5.27 -5.51
C ASN A 65 12.81 -4.26 -4.57
N PRO A 66 13.98 -3.70 -4.94
CA PRO A 66 14.69 -2.72 -4.13
C PRO A 66 13.85 -1.48 -3.82
N ILE A 67 12.92 -1.11 -4.71
CA ILE A 67 12.05 0.06 -4.51
C ILE A 67 11.03 -0.19 -3.38
N LEU A 68 10.65 -1.44 -3.11
CA LEU A 68 9.80 -1.79 -1.96
C LEU A 68 10.59 -1.90 -0.66
N PHE A 69 11.81 -2.44 -0.71
CA PHE A 69 12.56 -2.83 0.49
C PHE A 69 13.67 -1.88 0.92
N GLU A 70 14.20 -1.07 0.02
CA GLU A 70 15.41 -0.26 0.24
C GLU A 70 15.16 1.26 0.08
N LEU A 71 14.11 1.64 -0.66
CA LEU A 71 13.72 3.05 -0.83
C LEU A 71 13.27 3.72 0.48
N ALA A 72 12.69 2.95 1.40
CA ALA A 72 12.34 3.43 2.74
C ALA A 72 13.33 2.86 3.76
N GLU A 73 13.71 3.67 4.75
CA GLU A 73 14.59 3.22 5.84
C GLU A 73 14.00 2.03 6.62
N GLN A 74 12.66 1.98 6.70
CA GLN A 74 11.91 0.92 7.35
C GLN A 74 11.12 0.14 6.31
N GLY A 75 11.45 -1.14 6.15
CA GLY A 75 10.68 -2.07 5.33
C GLY A 75 9.41 -2.56 6.04
N PRO A 76 8.48 -3.18 5.29
CA PRO A 76 7.29 -3.81 5.86
C PRO A 76 7.67 -4.96 6.81
N VAL A 77 7.05 -4.98 7.99
CA VAL A 77 7.24 -6.02 9.00
C VAL A 77 6.17 -7.09 8.83
N LEU A 78 6.61 -8.33 8.59
CA LEU A 78 5.72 -9.49 8.46
C LEU A 78 5.78 -10.36 9.69
N LYS A 79 4.61 -10.73 10.19
CA LYS A 79 4.46 -11.67 11.28
C LYS A 79 3.23 -12.54 11.06
N ASP A 80 3.43 -13.86 11.05
CA ASP A 80 2.34 -14.85 10.95
C ASP A 80 1.39 -14.62 9.75
N GLY A 81 1.93 -14.21 8.61
CA GLY A 81 1.17 -13.95 7.38
C GLY A 81 0.45 -12.59 7.34
N MET A 82 0.67 -11.74 8.34
CA MET A 82 0.14 -10.38 8.41
C MET A 82 1.24 -9.34 8.27
N VAL A 83 0.89 -8.15 7.79
CA VAL A 83 1.77 -6.97 7.73
C VAL A 83 1.34 -5.97 8.79
N GLU A 84 2.31 -5.42 9.51
CA GLU A 84 2.07 -4.37 10.49
C GLU A 84 1.74 -3.02 9.81
N ILE A 85 0.75 -2.30 10.36
CA ILE A 85 0.40 -0.96 9.89
C ILE A 85 1.31 0.05 10.59
N PRO A 86 2.08 0.88 9.86
CA PRO A 86 2.90 1.92 10.48
C PRO A 86 2.06 2.94 11.26
N ASP A 87 2.52 3.31 12.46
CA ASP A 87 1.86 4.24 13.39
C ASP A 87 2.44 5.66 13.37
N ARG A 88 3.45 5.91 12.53
CA ARG A 88 4.10 7.22 12.36
C ARG A 88 3.27 8.15 11.46
N PRO A 89 3.46 9.49 11.56
CA PRO A 89 2.73 10.45 10.74
C PRO A 89 2.84 10.23 9.22
N GLY A 90 1.82 10.67 8.49
CA GLY A 90 1.78 10.59 7.03
C GLY A 90 1.61 9.15 6.55
N LEU A 91 2.45 8.72 5.59
CA LEU A 91 2.48 7.32 5.14
C LEU A 91 3.19 6.38 6.13
N GLY A 92 3.78 6.94 7.20
CA GLY A 92 4.48 6.18 8.23
C GLY A 92 5.82 5.59 7.77
N VAL A 93 6.42 6.13 6.72
CA VAL A 93 7.72 5.74 6.15
C VAL A 93 8.68 6.93 6.09
N THR A 94 9.98 6.67 6.29
CA THR A 94 11.05 7.65 6.02
C THR A 94 11.75 7.26 4.72
N ILE A 95 11.94 8.21 3.81
CA ILE A 95 12.67 7.97 2.55
C ILE A 95 14.16 7.85 2.84
N ASN A 96 14.79 6.86 2.19
CA ASN A 96 16.23 6.72 2.15
C ASN A 96 16.80 7.62 1.04
N ASP A 97 17.28 8.81 1.42
CA ASP A 97 17.83 9.77 0.46
C ASP A 97 19.08 9.25 -0.26
N ASP A 98 19.89 8.40 0.37
CA ASP A 98 21.08 7.81 -0.27
C ASP A 98 20.66 6.89 -1.43
N PHE A 99 19.62 6.06 -1.23
CA PHE A 99 19.05 5.24 -2.29
C PHE A 99 18.50 6.11 -3.43
N VAL A 100 17.78 7.19 -3.10
CA VAL A 100 17.25 8.11 -4.13
C VAL A 100 18.39 8.73 -4.94
N ASN A 101 19.45 9.19 -4.28
CA ASN A 101 20.60 9.81 -4.93
C ASN A 101 21.36 8.83 -5.84
N GLU A 102 21.50 7.56 -5.44
CA GLU A 102 22.16 6.52 -6.25
C GLU A 102 21.39 6.20 -7.53
N TYR A 103 20.06 6.13 -7.45
CA TYR A 103 19.18 5.70 -8.55
C TYR A 103 18.47 6.85 -9.28
N THR A 104 18.95 8.09 -9.11
CA THR A 104 18.42 9.24 -9.85
C THR A 104 18.68 9.07 -11.36
N VAL A 105 17.62 9.21 -12.17
CA VAL A 105 17.63 9.11 -13.66
C VAL A 105 17.74 10.46 -14.34
#